data_AF-A0A358C642-F1
#
_entry.id   AF-A0A358C642-F1
#
_cell.length_a   1.000
_cell.length_b   1.000
_cell.length_c   1.000
_cell.angle_alpha   90.00
_cell.angle_beta   90.00
_cell.angle_gamma   90.00
#
_symmetry.space_group_name_H-M   'P 1'
#
loop_
_entity.id
_entity.type
_entity.pdbx_description
1 polymer ?
#
loop_
_entity_poly.entity_id
_entity_poly.type
_entity_poly.pdbx_seq_one_letter_code
_entity_poly.pdbx_strand_id
1 'polypeptide(L)'
;MRNPNEIVAEALAAIQGCSDLPALEQVKAVYLGKSGQLTELLKSLGAMPADERKTAGARINEAKQAVEVALKDRRDALHQAELDRQLAAETLDVTLPGRGAGRGGLHPVSRTLSRIQALFRSIGFEVATGPEIETDFYNFTALNIPEDHPARAMHDTFYLQSGELLRTHTSPVQIRTMMTTPPPIRIIAPGRVYRSDSDATHTPMFHQIEGLVIDKGITLGHLKWTLETFLKAFFEREDIVLRLRPSYFPFT
;
A
#
# COMPACT_ATOMS: atom_id res chain seq x y z
N MET A 1 -23.38 44.19 58.10
CA MET A 1 -22.95 43.03 57.29
C MET A 1 -22.74 43.51 55.87
N ARG A 2 -21.64 43.09 55.21
CA ARG A 2 -21.48 43.32 53.76
C ARG A 2 -22.60 42.62 53.01
N ASN A 3 -23.10 43.26 51.95
CA ASN A 3 -24.19 42.71 51.15
C ASN A 3 -23.66 41.53 50.30
N PRO A 4 -24.27 40.33 50.35
CA PRO A 4 -23.86 39.20 49.51
C PRO A 4 -23.79 39.54 48.01
N ASN A 5 -24.66 40.43 47.53
CA ASN A 5 -24.67 40.84 46.12
C ASN A 5 -23.45 41.69 45.72
N GLU A 6 -22.93 42.51 46.64
CA GLU A 6 -21.71 43.30 46.41
C GLU A 6 -20.49 42.39 46.32
N ILE A 7 -20.41 41.38 47.20
CA ILE A 7 -19.34 40.39 47.20
C ILE A 7 -19.38 39.55 45.92
N VAL A 8 -20.57 39.18 45.44
CA VAL A 8 -20.72 38.48 44.15
C VAL A 8 -20.23 39.35 43.01
N ALA A 9 -20.59 40.63 42.95
CA ALA A 9 -20.13 41.54 41.90
C ALA A 9 -18.61 41.70 41.89
N GLU A 10 -17.99 41.89 43.06
CA GLU A 10 -16.52 41.96 43.22
C GLU A 10 -15.85 40.64 42.82
N ALA A 11 -16.40 39.50 43.24
CA ALA A 11 -15.88 38.18 42.92
C ALA A 11 -15.96 37.90 41.41
N LEU A 12 -17.09 38.19 40.76
CA LEU A 12 -17.28 38.02 39.32
C LEU A 12 -16.29 38.88 38.52
N ALA A 13 -16.07 40.13 38.93
CA ALA A 13 -15.07 41.00 38.29
C ALA A 13 -13.64 40.47 38.47
N ALA A 14 -13.29 40.01 39.67
CA ALA A 14 -11.98 39.42 39.95
C ALA A 14 -11.74 38.13 39.15
N ILE A 15 -12.74 37.25 39.07
CA ILE A 15 -12.71 36.01 38.28
C ILE A 15 -12.49 36.30 36.80
N GLN A 16 -13.24 37.27 36.24
CA GLN A 16 -13.08 37.68 34.85
C GLN A 16 -11.69 38.26 34.56
N GLY A 17 -11.08 38.94 35.53
CA GLY A 17 -9.74 39.51 35.43
C GLY A 17 -8.59 38.50 35.50
N CYS A 18 -8.81 37.26 35.95
CA CYS A 18 -7.76 36.25 36.06
C CYS A 18 -7.32 35.75 34.67
N SER A 19 -6.05 35.89 34.35
CA SER A 19 -5.44 35.42 33.09
C SER A 19 -4.84 34.02 33.17
N ASP A 20 -4.73 33.44 34.37
CA ASP A 20 -4.12 32.13 34.59
C ASP A 20 -4.74 31.39 35.77
N LEU A 21 -4.49 30.08 35.86
CA LEU A 21 -5.02 29.22 36.91
C LEU A 21 -4.51 29.58 38.31
N PRO A 22 -3.22 29.93 38.52
CA PRO A 22 -2.75 30.41 39.81
C PRO A 22 -3.51 31.64 40.34
N ALA A 23 -3.76 32.64 39.48
CA ALA A 23 -4.53 33.83 39.84
C ALA A 23 -5.99 33.47 40.18
N LEU A 24 -6.59 32.53 39.44
CA LEU A 24 -7.94 32.07 39.71
C LEU A 24 -8.07 31.35 41.06
N GLU A 25 -7.07 30.53 41.43
CA GLU A 25 -7.03 29.87 42.75
C GLU A 25 -6.82 30.88 43.89
N GLN A 26 -6.05 31.95 43.67
CA GLN A 26 -5.93 33.05 44.63
C GLN A 26 -7.28 33.76 44.85
N VAL A 27 -8.02 34.05 43.77
CA VAL A 27 -9.37 34.64 43.85
C VAL A 27 -10.34 33.71 44.57
N LYS A 28 -10.32 32.41 44.27
CA LYS A 28 -11.12 31.41 45.00
C LYS A 28 -10.81 31.39 46.49
N ALA A 29 -9.54 31.49 46.89
CA ALA A 29 -9.17 31.54 48.31
C ALA A 29 -9.73 32.78 49.03
N VAL A 30 -9.76 33.95 48.36
CA VAL A 30 -10.28 35.22 48.92
C VAL A 30 -11.79 35.18 49.15
N TYR A 31 -12.56 34.56 48.25
CA TYR A 31 -14.03 34.59 48.33
C TYR A 31 -14.65 33.33 48.95
N LEU A 32 -14.11 32.14 48.66
CA LEU A 32 -14.64 30.84 49.06
C LEU A 32 -13.70 30.02 49.98
N GLY A 33 -12.51 30.53 50.30
CA GLY A 33 -11.56 29.85 51.19
C GLY A 33 -12.07 29.71 52.63
N LYS A 34 -11.28 29.06 53.49
CA LYS A 34 -11.62 28.85 54.92
C LYS A 34 -11.87 30.14 55.71
N SER A 35 -11.22 31.22 55.29
CA SER A 35 -11.38 32.60 55.79
C SER A 35 -11.92 33.53 54.70
N GLY A 36 -12.56 32.97 53.66
CA GLY A 36 -13.08 33.74 52.54
C GLY A 36 -14.32 34.54 52.91
N GLN A 37 -14.58 35.63 52.19
CA GLN A 37 -15.65 36.57 52.54
C GLN A 37 -17.04 35.91 52.62
N LEU A 38 -17.37 34.97 51.73
CA LEU A 38 -18.65 34.25 51.77
C LEU A 38 -18.69 33.18 52.87
N THR A 39 -17.55 32.59 53.21
CA THR A 39 -17.41 31.63 54.31
C THR A 39 -17.60 32.30 55.67
N GLU A 40 -17.05 33.51 55.85
CA GLU A 40 -17.26 34.32 57.07
C GLU A 40 -18.71 34.78 57.21
N LEU A 41 -19.37 35.15 56.11
CA LEU A 41 -20.81 35.44 56.11
C LEU A 41 -21.65 34.23 56.52
N LEU A 42 -21.32 33.02 56.03
CA LEU A 42 -21.99 31.79 56.46
C LEU A 42 -21.80 31.52 57.96
N LYS A 43 -20.60 31.74 58.52
CA LYS A 43 -20.34 31.59 59.97
C LYS A 43 -21.19 32.55 60.80
N SER A 44 -21.40 33.77 60.32
CA SER A 44 -22.17 34.81 61.01
C SER A 44 -23.68 34.49 61.15
N LEU A 45 -24.21 33.55 60.36
CA LEU A 45 -25.60 33.09 60.45
C LEU A 45 -25.93 32.40 61.77
N GLY A 46 -24.93 31.80 62.44
CA GLY A 46 -25.10 31.12 63.73
C GLY A 46 -25.59 32.04 64.85
N ALA A 47 -25.37 33.35 64.72
CA ALA A 47 -25.76 34.36 65.71
C ALA A 47 -27.16 34.98 65.48
N MET A 48 -27.87 34.61 64.41
CA MET A 48 -29.15 35.23 64.03
C MET A 48 -30.38 34.50 64.59
N PRO A 49 -31.54 35.18 64.79
CA PRO A 49 -32.83 34.54 65.06
C PRO A 49 -33.27 33.60 63.92
N ALA A 50 -34.09 32.58 64.23
CA ALA A 50 -34.43 31.49 63.30
C ALA A 50 -35.09 31.97 61.99
N ASP A 51 -35.98 32.96 62.06
CA ASP A 51 -36.70 33.49 60.87
C ASP A 51 -35.78 34.31 59.94
N GLU A 52 -34.89 35.14 60.51
CA GLU A 52 -33.92 35.93 59.72
C GLU A 52 -32.82 35.04 59.12
N ARG A 53 -32.42 34.00 59.86
CA ARG A 53 -31.39 33.03 59.44
C ARG A 53 -31.79 32.29 58.16
N LYS A 54 -33.07 31.95 57.97
CA LYS A 54 -33.56 31.23 56.79
C LYS A 54 -33.42 32.07 55.52
N THR A 55 -33.83 33.34 55.58
CA THR A 55 -33.81 34.26 54.45
C THR A 55 -32.38 34.71 54.11
N ALA A 56 -31.57 35.00 55.13
CA ALA A 56 -30.15 35.36 54.93
C ALA A 56 -29.31 34.18 54.44
N GLY A 57 -29.56 32.97 54.95
CA GLY A 57 -28.88 31.75 54.52
C GLY A 57 -29.15 31.39 53.06
N ALA A 58 -30.39 31.54 52.60
CA ALA A 58 -30.75 31.33 51.19
C ALA A 58 -29.96 32.27 50.26
N ARG A 59 -29.93 33.58 50.58
CA ARG A 59 -29.19 34.59 49.80
C ARG A 59 -27.68 34.34 49.77
N ILE A 60 -27.09 33.91 50.89
CA ILE A 60 -25.64 33.62 50.94
C ILE A 60 -25.30 32.34 50.17
N ASN A 61 -26.17 31.32 50.19
CA ASN A 61 -25.98 30.11 49.39
C ASN A 61 -26.12 30.38 47.89
N GLU A 62 -27.09 31.20 47.48
CA GLU A 62 -27.22 31.67 46.08
C GLU A 62 -25.96 32.42 45.64
N ALA A 63 -25.47 33.34 46.47
CA ALA A 63 -24.23 34.09 46.21
C ALA A 63 -23.01 33.15 46.08
N LYS A 64 -22.89 32.17 46.97
CA LYS A 64 -21.85 31.15 46.92
C LYS A 64 -21.91 30.34 45.63
N GLN A 65 -23.10 29.89 45.25
CA GLN A 65 -23.29 29.10 44.04
C GLN A 65 -22.97 29.91 42.79
N ALA A 66 -23.33 31.19 42.73
CA ALA A 66 -22.98 32.07 41.62
C ALA A 66 -21.45 32.21 41.44
N VAL A 67 -20.70 32.36 42.53
CA VAL A 67 -19.23 32.45 42.51
C VAL A 67 -18.59 31.10 42.17
N GLU A 68 -19.10 29.98 42.67
CA GLU A 68 -18.62 28.63 42.33
C GLU A 68 -18.81 28.31 40.84
N VAL A 69 -19.97 28.65 40.28
CA VAL A 69 -20.25 28.52 38.84
C VAL A 69 -19.28 29.37 38.02
N ALA A 70 -19.13 30.66 38.36
CA ALA A 70 -18.22 31.55 37.65
C ALA A 70 -16.74 31.10 37.71
N LEU A 71 -16.29 30.59 38.86
CA LEU A 71 -14.95 30.02 39.01
C LEU A 71 -14.76 28.79 38.11
N LYS A 72 -15.74 27.89 38.09
CA LYS A 72 -15.70 26.70 37.25
C LYS A 72 -15.64 27.10 35.78
N ASP A 73 -16.54 27.97 35.33
CA ASP A 73 -16.62 28.41 33.94
C ASP A 73 -15.33 29.12 33.50
N ARG A 74 -14.76 29.99 34.36
CA ARG A 74 -13.49 30.65 34.06
C ARG A 74 -12.33 29.66 33.99
N ARG A 75 -12.26 28.70 34.90
CA ARG A 75 -11.22 27.67 34.91
C ARG A 75 -11.28 26.83 33.64
N ASP A 76 -12.48 26.39 33.27
CA ASP A 76 -12.71 25.57 32.08
C ASP A 76 -12.36 26.38 30.81
N ALA A 77 -12.69 27.68 30.76
CA ALA A 77 -12.28 28.58 29.67
C ALA A 77 -10.76 28.78 29.57
N LEU A 78 -10.05 28.93 30.70
CA LEU A 78 -8.58 29.04 30.73
C LEU A 78 -7.91 27.74 30.29
N HIS A 79 -8.45 26.58 30.70
CA HIS A 79 -7.98 25.29 30.22
C HIS A 79 -8.17 25.14 28.70
N GLN A 80 -9.34 25.49 28.18
CA GLN A 80 -9.61 25.40 26.75
C GLN A 80 -8.69 26.32 25.95
N ALA A 81 -8.47 27.55 26.40
CA ALA A 81 -7.57 28.49 25.74
C ALA A 81 -6.12 27.99 25.70
N GLU A 82 -5.63 27.36 26.78
CA GLU A 82 -4.29 26.77 26.81
C GLU A 82 -4.19 25.54 25.90
N LEU A 83 -5.22 24.69 25.87
CA LEU A 83 -5.29 23.55 24.96
C LEU A 83 -5.27 23.99 23.49
N ASP A 84 -6.12 24.96 23.13
CA ASP A 84 -6.19 25.49 21.76
C ASP A 84 -4.85 26.11 21.34
N ARG A 85 -4.17 26.80 22.26
CA ARG A 85 -2.82 27.35 22.03
C ARG A 85 -1.80 26.24 21.75
N GLN A 86 -1.83 25.15 22.51
CA GLN A 86 -0.94 24.00 22.29
C GLN A 86 -1.23 23.32 20.95
N LEU A 87 -2.51 23.06 20.64
CA LEU A 87 -2.92 22.46 19.37
C LEU A 87 -2.53 23.32 18.16
N ALA A 88 -2.70 24.64 18.26
CA ALA A 88 -2.28 25.56 17.20
C ALA A 88 -0.75 25.58 17.00
N ALA A 89 0.02 25.51 18.09
CA ALA A 89 1.48 25.44 18.03
C ALA A 89 2.00 24.10 17.47
N GLU A 90 1.28 23.01 17.73
CA GLU A 90 1.60 21.66 17.26
C GLU A 90 0.91 21.30 15.93
N THR A 91 0.24 22.25 15.29
CA THR A 91 -0.38 22.02 13.99
C THR A 91 0.71 21.79 12.94
N LEU A 92 0.61 20.65 12.25
CA LEU A 92 1.54 20.25 11.20
C LEU A 92 0.83 20.28 9.85
N ASP A 93 1.60 20.52 8.78
CA ASP A 93 1.13 20.31 7.42
C ASP A 93 1.05 18.80 7.14
N VAL A 94 -0.16 18.25 7.23
CA VAL A 94 -0.46 16.82 6.99
C VAL A 94 -0.33 16.40 5.52
N THR A 95 -0.12 17.35 4.59
CA THR A 95 0.06 17.07 3.17
C THR A 95 1.52 16.81 2.79
N LEU A 96 2.46 17.08 3.70
CA LEU A 96 3.88 16.84 3.46
C LEU A 96 4.15 15.34 3.21
N PRO A 97 5.05 15.02 2.27
CA PRO A 97 5.47 13.63 2.04
C PRO A 97 6.00 13.00 3.34
N GLY A 98 5.44 11.85 3.70
CA GLY A 98 5.89 11.08 4.85
C GLY A 98 7.33 10.59 4.69
N ARG A 99 8.03 10.43 5.82
CA ARG A 99 9.37 9.80 5.82
C ARG A 99 9.20 8.29 5.69
N GLY A 100 9.91 7.68 4.75
CA GLY A 100 9.87 6.23 4.55
C GLY A 100 10.60 5.80 3.27
N ALA A 101 10.71 4.50 3.08
CA ALA A 101 11.20 3.95 1.83
C ALA A 101 10.11 4.03 0.75
N GLY A 102 10.52 4.26 -0.49
CA GLY A 102 9.63 4.17 -1.65
C GLY A 102 9.14 2.73 -1.89
N ARG A 103 8.21 2.59 -2.84
CA ARG A 103 7.75 1.27 -3.28
C ARG A 103 8.74 0.65 -4.26
N GLY A 104 9.10 -0.62 -4.05
CA GLY A 104 9.82 -1.42 -5.03
C GLY A 104 8.97 -1.72 -6.28
N GLY A 105 9.62 -2.17 -7.34
CA GLY A 105 8.97 -2.54 -8.60
C GLY A 105 9.54 -3.82 -9.19
N LEU A 106 8.71 -4.55 -9.92
CA LEU A 106 9.15 -5.68 -10.74
C LEU A 106 9.71 -5.19 -12.07
N HIS A 107 10.74 -5.87 -12.57
CA HIS A 107 11.29 -5.61 -13.90
C HIS A 107 10.18 -5.73 -14.97
N PRO A 108 10.16 -4.87 -16.02
CA PRO A 108 9.11 -4.91 -17.04
C PRO A 108 8.97 -6.27 -17.75
N VAL A 109 10.10 -6.96 -17.98
CA VAL A 109 10.10 -8.32 -18.53
C VAL A 109 9.42 -9.30 -17.57
N SER A 110 9.71 -9.23 -16.26
CA SER A 110 9.04 -10.09 -15.27
C SER A 110 7.53 -9.86 -15.25
N ARG A 111 7.09 -8.59 -15.31
CA ARG A 111 5.65 -8.27 -15.40
C ARG A 111 5.01 -8.85 -16.66
N THR A 112 5.70 -8.74 -17.79
CA THR A 112 5.27 -9.27 -19.08
C THR A 112 5.15 -10.80 -19.04
N LEU A 113 6.19 -11.49 -18.56
CA LEU A 113 6.21 -12.95 -18.44
C LEU A 113 5.10 -13.44 -17.49
N SER A 114 4.92 -12.80 -16.33
CA SER A 114 3.84 -13.14 -15.39
C SER A 114 2.46 -12.97 -15.99
N ARG A 115 2.25 -11.91 -16.78
CA ARG A 115 0.99 -11.67 -17.49
C ARG A 115 0.72 -12.74 -18.54
N ILE A 116 1.70 -13.07 -19.37
CA ILE A 116 1.57 -14.12 -20.39
C ILE A 116 1.26 -15.46 -19.72
N GLN A 117 1.98 -15.81 -18.66
CA GLN A 117 1.73 -17.03 -17.89
C GLN A 117 0.30 -17.08 -17.32
N ALA A 118 -0.20 -15.98 -16.77
CA ALA A 118 -1.56 -15.91 -16.25
C ALA A 118 -2.62 -16.13 -17.35
N LEU A 119 -2.43 -15.52 -18.52
CA LEU A 119 -3.34 -15.66 -19.67
C LEU A 119 -3.36 -17.09 -20.23
N PHE A 120 -2.22 -17.75 -20.33
CA PHE A 120 -2.16 -19.13 -20.83
C PHE A 120 -2.69 -20.14 -19.78
N ARG A 121 -2.44 -19.89 -18.49
CA ARG A 121 -3.02 -20.70 -17.40
C ARG A 121 -4.55 -20.67 -17.41
N SER A 122 -5.17 -19.53 -17.71
CA SER A 122 -6.64 -19.43 -17.75
C SER A 122 -7.29 -20.28 -18.84
N ILE A 123 -6.54 -20.67 -19.87
CA ILE A 123 -6.98 -21.58 -20.95
C ILE A 123 -6.36 -22.99 -20.84
N GLY A 124 -5.87 -23.34 -19.65
CA GLY A 124 -5.45 -24.70 -19.28
C GLY A 124 -4.02 -25.09 -19.66
N PHE A 125 -3.14 -24.13 -19.97
CA PHE A 125 -1.72 -24.43 -20.16
C PHE A 125 -1.00 -24.50 -18.81
N GLU A 126 -0.15 -25.51 -18.68
CA GLU A 126 0.81 -25.60 -17.57
C GLU A 126 2.10 -24.86 -17.90
N VAL A 127 2.85 -24.45 -16.87
CA VAL A 127 4.17 -23.81 -17.04
C VAL A 127 5.24 -24.86 -16.86
N ALA A 128 6.03 -25.11 -17.91
CA ALA A 128 7.18 -26.00 -17.88
C ALA A 128 8.48 -25.18 -17.89
N THR A 129 9.50 -25.68 -17.20
CA THR A 129 10.83 -25.05 -17.13
C THR A 129 11.90 -26.09 -17.37
N GLY A 130 13.05 -25.67 -17.89
CA GLY A 130 14.22 -26.52 -18.07
C GLY A 130 15.52 -25.74 -17.92
N PRO A 131 16.66 -26.44 -17.97
CA PRO A 131 17.98 -25.84 -17.77
C PRO A 131 18.30 -24.84 -18.89
N GLU A 132 19.21 -23.91 -18.60
CA GLU A 132 19.70 -22.91 -19.56
C GLU A 132 20.94 -23.39 -20.31
N ILE A 133 21.75 -24.25 -19.70
CA ILE A 133 22.79 -25.03 -20.36
C ILE A 133 22.14 -26.32 -20.86
N GLU A 134 22.27 -26.58 -22.15
CA GLU A 134 21.66 -27.72 -22.83
C GLU A 134 22.69 -28.49 -23.65
N THR A 135 22.32 -29.72 -24.03
CA THR A 135 23.10 -30.51 -24.98
C THR A 135 22.67 -30.20 -26.41
N ASP A 136 23.56 -30.46 -27.38
CA ASP A 136 23.24 -30.38 -28.81
C ASP A 136 21.98 -31.18 -29.17
N PHE A 137 21.81 -32.35 -28.56
CA PHE A 137 20.65 -33.20 -28.81
C PHE A 137 19.33 -32.48 -28.54
N TYR A 138 19.16 -31.90 -27.35
CA TYR A 138 17.91 -31.24 -26.97
C TYR A 138 17.71 -29.89 -27.67
N ASN A 139 18.80 -29.13 -27.90
CA ASN A 139 18.71 -27.81 -28.52
C ASN A 139 18.61 -27.87 -30.05
N PHE A 140 19.05 -28.94 -30.71
CA PHE A 140 19.05 -28.99 -32.17
C PHE A 140 18.55 -30.31 -32.73
N THR A 141 19.22 -31.42 -32.41
CA THR A 141 18.98 -32.71 -33.11
C THR A 141 17.53 -33.19 -32.95
N ALA A 142 16.97 -33.13 -31.73
CA ALA A 142 15.59 -33.53 -31.45
C ALA A 142 14.54 -32.60 -32.09
N LEU A 143 14.95 -31.42 -32.57
CA LEU A 143 14.12 -30.43 -33.26
C LEU A 143 14.33 -30.48 -34.79
N ASN A 144 14.86 -31.59 -35.31
CA ASN A 144 15.08 -31.80 -36.74
C ASN A 144 16.01 -30.75 -37.38
N ILE A 145 16.90 -30.14 -36.59
CA ILE A 145 17.91 -29.20 -37.07
C ILE A 145 19.16 -30.05 -37.37
N PRO A 146 19.62 -30.24 -38.62
CA PRO A 146 20.78 -31.08 -38.91
C PRO A 146 22.11 -30.42 -38.52
N GLU A 147 23.21 -31.19 -38.46
CA GLU A 147 24.54 -30.72 -38.04
C GLU A 147 25.10 -29.58 -38.90
N ASP A 148 24.77 -29.56 -40.19
CA ASP A 148 25.18 -28.55 -41.17
C ASP A 148 24.26 -27.32 -41.19
N HIS A 149 23.25 -27.26 -40.32
CA HIS A 149 22.32 -26.14 -40.28
C HIS A 149 22.99 -24.86 -39.76
N PRO A 150 22.79 -23.69 -40.40
CA PRO A 150 23.42 -22.43 -40.00
C PRO A 150 23.21 -22.06 -38.52
N ALA A 151 22.04 -22.34 -37.95
CA ALA A 151 21.75 -22.08 -36.54
C ALA A 151 22.68 -22.80 -35.53
N ARG A 152 23.41 -23.84 -35.95
CA ARG A 152 24.42 -24.53 -35.13
C ARG A 152 25.81 -23.88 -35.23
N ALA A 153 25.98 -22.85 -36.06
CA ALA A 153 27.27 -22.25 -36.27
C ALA A 153 27.76 -21.54 -34.99
N MET A 154 29.08 -21.59 -34.76
CA MET A 154 29.72 -21.00 -33.57
C MET A 154 29.55 -19.47 -33.48
N HIS A 155 29.17 -18.79 -34.57
CA HIS A 155 28.90 -17.35 -34.54
C HIS A 155 27.51 -17.00 -34.00
N ASP A 156 26.59 -17.98 -33.96
CA ASP A 156 25.20 -17.77 -33.51
C ASP A 156 24.94 -18.35 -32.11
N THR A 157 25.69 -19.39 -31.72
CA THR A 157 25.47 -20.18 -30.49
C THR A 157 26.68 -20.14 -29.55
N PHE A 158 26.44 -19.91 -28.26
CA PHE A 158 27.48 -19.99 -27.23
C PHE A 158 27.75 -21.44 -26.81
N TYR A 159 28.85 -22.00 -27.29
CA TYR A 159 29.35 -23.31 -26.89
C TYR A 159 30.25 -23.22 -25.65
N LEU A 160 30.11 -24.19 -24.75
CA LEU A 160 30.94 -24.38 -23.57
C LEU A 160 32.11 -25.32 -23.86
N GLN A 161 33.18 -25.22 -23.06
CA GLN A 161 34.32 -26.12 -23.17
C GLN A 161 33.97 -27.60 -22.91
N SER A 162 32.86 -27.87 -22.19
CA SER A 162 32.34 -29.23 -21.95
C SER A 162 31.70 -29.87 -23.19
N GLY A 163 31.48 -29.12 -24.28
CA GLY A 163 30.70 -29.55 -25.45
C GLY A 163 29.19 -29.27 -25.34
N GLU A 164 28.73 -28.78 -24.19
CA GLU A 164 27.37 -28.24 -24.01
C GLU A 164 27.25 -26.82 -24.58
N LEU A 165 26.05 -26.25 -24.56
CA LEU A 165 25.79 -24.90 -25.07
C LEU A 165 24.76 -24.16 -24.22
N LEU A 166 24.76 -22.83 -24.30
CA LEU A 166 23.66 -22.02 -23.78
C LEU A 166 22.49 -22.08 -24.77
N ARG A 167 21.30 -22.49 -24.31
CA ARG A 167 20.14 -22.70 -25.20
C ARG A 167 19.76 -21.45 -25.98
N THR A 168 19.46 -21.62 -27.26
CA THR A 168 19.14 -20.52 -28.19
C THR A 168 17.63 -20.20 -28.26
N HIS A 169 16.83 -21.09 -27.69
CA HIS A 169 15.38 -21.05 -27.60
C HIS A 169 14.92 -21.97 -26.44
N THR A 170 13.64 -21.93 -26.07
CA THR A 170 13.09 -22.75 -24.97
C THR A 170 12.57 -24.12 -25.42
N SER A 171 12.71 -24.46 -26.70
CA SER A 171 12.29 -25.73 -27.29
C SER A 171 12.84 -27.00 -26.62
N PRO A 172 14.05 -27.01 -26.02
CA PRO A 172 14.50 -28.15 -25.22
C PRO A 172 13.51 -28.59 -24.14
N VAL A 173 12.79 -27.64 -23.53
CA VAL A 173 11.75 -27.93 -22.53
C VAL A 173 10.63 -28.75 -23.15
N GLN A 174 10.23 -28.42 -24.38
CA GLN A 174 9.18 -29.13 -25.12
C GLN A 174 9.57 -30.59 -25.38
N ILE A 175 10.80 -30.82 -25.86
CA ILE A 175 11.34 -32.18 -26.08
C ILE A 175 11.32 -32.96 -24.78
N ARG A 176 11.87 -32.39 -23.70
CA ARG A 176 11.93 -33.03 -22.38
C ARG A 176 10.52 -33.38 -21.86
N THR A 177 9.54 -32.50 -22.02
CA THR A 177 8.15 -32.78 -21.66
C THR A 177 7.57 -33.93 -22.47
N MET A 178 7.77 -33.94 -23.80
CA MET A 178 7.27 -35.02 -24.67
C MET A 178 7.92 -36.39 -24.35
N MET A 179 9.16 -36.41 -23.85
CA MET A 179 9.83 -37.66 -23.48
C MET A 179 9.31 -38.27 -22.17
N THR A 180 8.72 -37.47 -21.29
CA THR A 180 8.27 -37.92 -19.97
C THR A 180 6.74 -37.96 -19.82
N THR A 181 6.02 -37.26 -20.70
CA THR A 181 4.57 -37.07 -20.60
C THR A 181 3.89 -37.47 -21.92
N PRO A 182 2.97 -38.45 -21.91
CA PRO A 182 2.19 -38.78 -23.11
C PRO A 182 1.13 -37.69 -23.38
N PRO A 183 0.69 -37.51 -24.64
CA PRO A 183 -0.45 -36.65 -24.97
C PRO A 183 -1.73 -37.05 -24.20
N PRO A 184 -2.61 -36.08 -23.84
CA PRO A 184 -2.57 -34.67 -24.25
C PRO A 184 -1.55 -33.83 -23.48
N ILE A 185 -0.80 -32.99 -24.20
CA ILE A 185 0.17 -32.03 -23.64
C ILE A 185 -0.28 -30.61 -23.97
N ARG A 186 -0.27 -29.72 -22.98
CA ARG A 186 -0.55 -28.30 -23.15
C ARG A 186 0.33 -27.48 -22.20
N ILE A 187 1.46 -27.00 -22.69
CA ILE A 187 2.46 -26.28 -21.88
C ILE A 187 2.90 -24.96 -22.51
N ILE A 188 3.31 -24.03 -21.67
CA ILE A 188 4.17 -22.91 -22.06
C ILE A 188 5.52 -23.03 -21.37
N ALA A 189 6.59 -22.66 -22.07
CA ALA A 189 7.97 -22.71 -21.60
C ALA A 189 8.58 -21.30 -21.60
N PRO A 190 8.40 -20.51 -20.53
CA PRO A 190 9.10 -19.24 -20.36
C PRO A 190 10.55 -19.46 -19.91
N GLY A 191 11.49 -18.69 -20.46
CA GLY A 191 12.88 -18.82 -20.04
C GLY A 191 13.84 -17.83 -20.69
N ARG A 192 15.04 -17.71 -20.10
CA ARG A 192 16.17 -17.02 -20.72
C ARG A 192 16.75 -17.85 -21.85
N VAL A 193 17.18 -17.18 -22.91
CA VAL A 193 17.81 -17.77 -24.09
C VAL A 193 18.97 -16.88 -24.51
N TYR A 194 19.93 -17.48 -25.21
CA TYR A 194 21.23 -16.88 -25.47
C TYR A 194 21.57 -16.98 -26.96
N ARG A 195 22.04 -15.87 -27.55
CA ARG A 195 22.50 -15.82 -28.93
C ARG A 195 23.71 -14.90 -29.02
N SER A 196 24.66 -15.23 -29.88
CA SER A 196 25.88 -14.44 -30.02
C SER A 196 25.70 -13.19 -30.90
N ASP A 197 24.59 -12.47 -30.69
CA ASP A 197 24.26 -11.21 -31.34
C ASP A 197 24.17 -10.08 -30.30
N SER A 198 24.81 -8.94 -30.59
CA SER A 198 24.80 -7.79 -29.69
C SER A 198 24.84 -6.49 -30.48
N ASP A 199 23.69 -5.80 -30.55
CA ASP A 199 23.55 -4.46 -31.14
C ASP A 199 22.46 -3.65 -30.40
N ALA A 200 22.00 -2.53 -30.97
CA ALA A 200 20.97 -1.69 -30.33
C ALA A 200 19.61 -2.38 -30.13
N THR A 201 19.32 -3.43 -30.89
CA THR A 201 18.06 -4.20 -30.88
C THR A 201 18.24 -5.65 -30.43
N HIS A 202 19.47 -6.15 -30.38
CA HIS A 202 19.81 -7.52 -30.01
C HIS A 202 20.67 -7.53 -28.74
N THR A 203 20.24 -8.33 -27.76
CA THR A 203 21.01 -8.57 -26.55
C THR A 203 21.42 -10.04 -26.50
N PRO A 204 22.64 -10.36 -26.06
CA PRO A 204 23.14 -11.73 -26.08
C PRO A 204 22.39 -12.68 -25.13
N MET A 205 21.63 -12.12 -24.18
CA MET A 205 20.65 -12.83 -23.37
C MET A 205 19.31 -12.10 -23.43
N PHE A 206 18.24 -12.80 -23.79
CA PHE A 206 16.87 -12.28 -23.75
C PHE A 206 15.91 -13.34 -23.22
N HIS A 207 14.62 -13.02 -23.17
CA HIS A 207 13.60 -13.93 -22.65
C HIS A 207 12.65 -14.34 -23.78
N GLN A 208 12.38 -15.63 -23.85
CA GLN A 208 11.46 -16.24 -24.80
C GLN A 208 10.36 -16.98 -24.04
N ILE A 209 9.17 -17.04 -24.64
CA ILE A 209 8.11 -17.93 -24.22
C ILE A 209 7.70 -18.71 -25.45
N GLU A 210 7.71 -20.03 -25.35
CA GLU A 210 7.12 -20.91 -26.35
C GLU A 210 5.90 -21.63 -25.79
N GLY A 211 5.02 -22.09 -26.68
CA GLY A 211 3.86 -22.89 -26.32
C GLY A 211 3.81 -24.17 -27.14
N LEU A 212 3.40 -25.27 -26.51
CA LEU A 212 3.20 -26.58 -27.13
C LEU A 212 1.81 -27.09 -26.79
N VAL A 213 1.08 -27.53 -27.82
CA VAL A 213 -0.17 -28.28 -27.67
C VAL A 213 -0.10 -29.52 -28.55
N ILE A 214 -0.22 -30.69 -27.93
CA ILE A 214 -0.29 -31.99 -28.62
C ILE A 214 -1.52 -32.72 -28.13
N ASP A 215 -2.48 -32.93 -29.03
CA ASP A 215 -3.67 -33.73 -28.76
C ASP A 215 -4.28 -34.22 -30.10
N LYS A 216 -5.22 -35.16 -30.03
CA LYS A 216 -6.00 -35.61 -31.18
C LYS A 216 -6.90 -34.47 -31.69
N GLY A 217 -6.91 -34.26 -33.01
CA GLY A 217 -7.79 -33.27 -33.64
C GLY A 217 -7.32 -31.82 -33.51
N ILE A 218 -6.08 -31.57 -33.06
CA ILE A 218 -5.47 -30.24 -33.12
C ILE A 218 -5.23 -29.86 -34.58
N THR A 219 -5.48 -28.59 -34.91
CA THR A 219 -5.43 -28.05 -36.28
C THR A 219 -4.82 -26.66 -36.26
N LEU A 220 -4.43 -26.14 -37.43
CA LEU A 220 -3.96 -24.77 -37.57
C LEU A 220 -5.01 -23.72 -37.12
N GLY A 221 -6.30 -24.07 -37.19
CA GLY A 221 -7.38 -23.22 -36.70
C GLY A 221 -7.28 -22.96 -35.20
N HIS A 222 -6.91 -23.97 -34.42
CA HIS A 222 -6.68 -23.84 -32.97
C HIS A 222 -5.49 -22.91 -32.67
N LEU A 223 -4.38 -23.04 -33.42
CA LEU A 223 -3.23 -22.15 -33.28
C LEU A 223 -3.62 -20.70 -33.57
N LYS A 224 -4.30 -20.46 -34.70
CA LYS A 224 -4.74 -19.11 -35.09
C LYS A 224 -5.62 -18.49 -34.01
N TRP A 225 -6.64 -19.20 -33.56
CA TRP A 225 -7.55 -18.71 -32.53
C TRP A 225 -6.84 -18.43 -31.20
N THR A 226 -5.93 -19.32 -30.79
CA THR A 226 -5.16 -19.16 -29.54
C THR A 226 -4.29 -17.91 -29.60
N LEU A 227 -3.56 -17.69 -30.70
CA LEU A 227 -2.72 -16.51 -30.89
C LEU A 227 -3.53 -15.22 -30.96
N GLU A 228 -4.64 -15.21 -31.70
CA GLU A 228 -5.52 -14.03 -31.80
C GLU A 228 -6.13 -13.67 -30.45
N THR A 229 -6.65 -14.65 -29.72
CA THR A 229 -7.24 -14.47 -28.39
C THR A 229 -6.19 -13.99 -27.39
N PHE A 230 -4.99 -14.58 -27.41
CA PHE A 230 -3.87 -14.15 -26.57
C PHE A 230 -3.49 -12.70 -26.86
N LEU A 231 -3.33 -12.30 -28.13
CA LEU A 231 -2.93 -10.94 -28.49
C LEU A 231 -3.97 -9.92 -28.05
N LYS A 232 -5.27 -10.19 -28.28
CA LYS A 232 -6.36 -9.31 -27.82
C LYS A 232 -6.35 -9.13 -26.29
N ALA A 233 -6.19 -10.21 -25.55
CA ALA A 233 -6.12 -10.17 -24.08
C ALA A 233 -4.83 -9.55 -23.53
N PHE A 234 -3.69 -9.75 -24.20
CA PHE A 234 -2.40 -9.22 -23.77
C PHE A 234 -2.28 -7.71 -24.03
N PHE A 235 -2.81 -7.22 -25.15
CA PHE A 235 -2.79 -5.79 -25.49
C PHE A 235 -4.06 -5.04 -25.05
N GLU A 236 -5.06 -5.74 -24.51
CA GLU A 236 -6.35 -5.18 -24.07
C GLU A 236 -7.08 -4.47 -25.22
N ARG A 237 -7.08 -5.11 -26.39
CA ARG A 237 -7.59 -4.53 -27.63
C ARG A 237 -8.36 -5.57 -28.44
N GLU A 238 -9.66 -5.33 -28.61
CA GLU A 238 -10.54 -6.19 -29.41
C GLU A 238 -10.33 -6.05 -30.92
N ASP A 239 -9.74 -4.95 -31.36
CA ASP A 239 -9.55 -4.59 -32.78
C ASP A 239 -8.24 -5.13 -33.39
N ILE A 240 -7.52 -6.02 -32.68
CA ILE A 240 -6.33 -6.69 -33.22
C ILE A 240 -6.72 -7.65 -34.34
N VAL A 241 -6.12 -7.44 -35.51
CA VAL A 241 -6.25 -8.31 -36.68
C VAL A 241 -4.98 -9.15 -36.86
N LEU A 242 -5.10 -10.46 -36.66
CA LEU A 242 -3.99 -11.40 -36.84
C LEU A 242 -3.72 -11.67 -38.33
N ARG A 243 -2.46 -11.52 -38.75
CA ARG A 243 -1.98 -11.89 -40.09
C ARG A 243 -0.95 -13.00 -39.99
N LEU A 244 -1.29 -14.20 -40.46
CA LEU A 244 -0.36 -15.33 -40.59
C LEU A 244 0.40 -15.21 -41.92
N ARG A 245 1.73 -15.33 -41.86
CA ARG A 245 2.61 -15.38 -43.04
C ARG A 245 3.35 -16.72 -43.03
N PRO A 246 3.49 -17.40 -44.18
CA PRO A 246 4.36 -18.58 -44.27
C PRO A 246 5.79 -18.23 -43.83
N SER A 247 6.38 -19.12 -43.06
CA SER A 247 7.78 -19.10 -42.63
C SER A 247 8.29 -20.54 -42.62
N TYR A 248 9.59 -20.73 -42.40
CA TYR A 248 10.21 -22.04 -42.29
C TYR A 248 10.86 -22.20 -40.92
N PHE A 249 10.51 -23.28 -40.22
CA PHE A 249 11.27 -23.78 -39.08
C PHE A 249 11.37 -25.31 -39.23
N PRO A 250 12.54 -25.94 -39.02
CA PRO A 250 12.71 -27.38 -39.23
C PRO A 250 11.76 -28.30 -38.42
N PHE A 251 11.16 -27.75 -37.36
CA PHE A 251 10.28 -28.45 -36.41
C PHE A 251 8.80 -28.02 -36.49
N THR A 252 8.37 -27.27 -37.52
CA THR A 252 6.95 -26.89 -37.73
C THR A 252 6.50 -27.04 -39.17
#